data_AF-A0A6A4CZ66-F1
#
_entry.id   AF-A0A6A4CZ66-F1
#
_cell.length_a   1.000
_cell.length_b   1.000
_cell.length_c   1.000
_cell.angle_alpha   90.00
_cell.angle_beta   90.00
_cell.angle_gamma   90.00
#
_symmetry.space_group_name_H-M   'P 1'
#
loop_
_entity.id
_entity.type
_entity.pdbx_description
1 polymer ?
#
loop_
_entity_poly.entity_id
_entity_poly.type
_entity_poly.pdbx_seq_one_letter_code
_entity_poly.pdbx_strand_id
1 'polypeptide(L)'
;MHSAFPSHEAVLHGQLEIARLLFEREADPNVSNEVGWTPLMLASQRGHTKIATLLVEKGAAVNSRISDGRTALFLAAEGGYLEIVRLLLDNNAAVNVADDDNQTPLMKAAYGGHDETVRLLLDNNADVGVANSSGFTAIDIAQRNCRYDVWVTLQERETTQASSATTTLKAAPDQHSKPDWFIPSREVRKDQEPFTAGSFGKVYKGWWLSTRVVVETVTVANEKESRTFHREARIWQKARHPNIVPFFGACDEGSTYFFVCEEAKNGKLLDYLYHAREEGRSLVWRKLLDAALGLHFLHERHIVHSDLKCNQILVSKDGVAMLTDFGLSFLTTEQSGDEETVGAIRWKAPEVIRKDKPVTPNAQSDVYSFGMCVVEAVTCDVPWGQRVPDPVVKFHVTRQKFMPRPKAFESDAQWELVLGLCAFDPSERMKLSNAIDLIRDFAEEERFQEKLQMMRDEDDDMSEVEFGLKETPTLKKPTMGSMRALTKMKSLGRSIRARREVESWATAVPLMLQFHTMQLRTPIPRVSSISVTTVGRWSSGLS
;
A
#
# COMPACT_ATOMS: atom_id res chain seq x y z
N MET A 1 -31.20 52.30 27.82
CA MET A 1 -30.20 51.49 28.56
C MET A 1 -29.36 50.70 27.54
N HIS A 2 -28.65 51.41 26.65
CA HIS A 2 -27.74 50.80 25.66
C HIS A 2 -26.54 51.74 25.48
N SER A 3 -25.45 51.46 26.19
CA SER A 3 -24.11 51.89 25.77
C SER A 3 -23.71 51.03 24.57
N ALA A 4 -24.31 51.30 23.41
CA ALA A 4 -24.02 50.56 22.19
C ALA A 4 -22.63 50.95 21.69
N PHE A 5 -21.62 50.17 22.04
CA PHE A 5 -20.30 50.25 21.40
C PHE A 5 -20.48 49.85 19.93
N PRO A 6 -20.27 50.75 18.96
CA PRO A 6 -20.45 50.43 17.54
C PRO A 6 -19.57 49.26 17.07
N SER A 7 -18.41 49.09 17.71
CA SER A 7 -17.51 47.96 17.50
C SER A 7 -18.13 46.63 17.93
N HIS A 8 -18.81 46.55 19.08
CA HIS A 8 -19.50 45.32 19.52
C HIS A 8 -20.62 44.94 18.58
N GLU A 9 -21.43 45.89 18.12
CA GLU A 9 -22.54 45.60 17.19
C GLU A 9 -22.01 45.10 15.84
N ALA A 10 -21.01 45.76 15.28
CA ALA A 10 -20.38 45.35 14.02
C ALA A 10 -19.76 43.95 14.12
N VAL A 11 -19.10 43.64 15.24
CA VAL A 11 -18.49 42.34 15.48
C VAL A 11 -19.54 41.26 15.72
N LEU A 12 -20.57 41.55 16.52
CA LEU A 12 -21.66 40.62 16.83
C LEU A 12 -22.39 40.13 15.57
N HIS A 13 -22.56 41.00 14.57
CA HIS A 13 -23.21 40.69 13.29
C HIS A 13 -22.23 40.28 12.17
N GLY A 14 -20.94 40.11 12.48
CA GLY A 14 -19.95 39.63 11.50
C GLY A 14 -19.62 40.62 10.39
N GLN A 15 -19.86 41.92 10.58
CA GLN A 15 -19.67 42.96 9.57
C GLN A 15 -18.19 43.34 9.45
N LEU A 16 -17.40 42.48 8.80
CA LEU A 16 -15.94 42.61 8.69
C LEU A 16 -15.46 43.99 8.23
N GLU A 17 -16.07 44.57 7.19
CA GLU A 17 -15.60 45.85 6.66
C GLU A 17 -15.91 47.04 7.60
N ILE A 18 -17.02 46.97 8.34
CA ILE A 18 -17.35 47.97 9.35
C ILE A 18 -16.42 47.81 10.56
N ALA A 19 -16.19 46.58 11.02
CA ALA A 19 -15.24 46.29 12.08
C ALA A 19 -13.81 46.77 11.70
N ARG A 20 -13.36 46.48 10.47
CA ARG A 20 -12.09 46.96 9.92
C ARG A 20 -11.97 48.48 10.01
N LEU A 21 -12.96 49.21 9.49
CA LEU A 21 -12.95 50.67 9.50
C LEU A 21 -12.89 51.23 10.93
N LEU A 22 -13.63 50.63 11.88
CA LEU A 22 -13.64 51.07 13.27
C LEU A 22 -12.28 50.89 13.95
N PHE A 23 -11.64 49.72 13.81
CA PHE A 23 -10.33 49.43 14.41
C PHE A 23 -9.15 50.06 13.66
N GLU A 24 -9.34 50.51 12.41
CA GLU A 24 -8.40 51.38 11.70
C GLU A 24 -8.46 52.83 12.18
N ARG A 25 -9.62 53.27 12.70
CA ARG A 25 -9.84 54.62 13.26
C ARG A 25 -9.65 54.66 14.78
N GLU A 26 -8.73 53.85 15.29
CA GLU A 26 -8.30 53.82 16.71
C GLU A 26 -9.43 53.47 17.71
N ALA A 27 -10.48 52.75 17.29
CA ALA A 27 -11.38 52.12 18.26
C ALA A 27 -10.58 51.15 19.15
N ASP A 28 -10.75 51.24 20.47
CA ASP A 28 -10.06 50.38 21.42
C ASP A 28 -10.55 48.91 21.27
N PRO A 29 -9.69 47.96 20.87
CA PRO A 29 -10.06 46.55 20.73
C PRO A 29 -10.33 45.85 22.08
N ASN A 30 -9.97 46.49 23.20
CA ASN A 30 -10.13 45.97 24.55
C ASN A 30 -11.34 46.52 25.29
N VAL A 31 -12.13 47.38 24.66
CA VAL A 31 -13.31 47.96 25.28
C VAL A 31 -14.30 46.87 25.69
N SER A 32 -14.72 46.86 26.95
CA SER A 32 -15.66 45.88 27.50
C SER A 32 -17.01 46.51 27.80
N ASN A 33 -18.11 45.80 27.56
CA ASN A 33 -19.44 46.25 28.01
C ASN A 33 -19.63 46.02 29.54
N GLU A 34 -20.81 46.37 30.07
CA GLU A 34 -21.13 46.27 31.51
C GLU A 34 -21.00 44.84 32.09
N VAL A 35 -21.00 43.82 31.23
CA VAL A 35 -20.89 42.40 31.61
C VAL A 35 -19.49 41.84 31.29
N GLY A 36 -18.56 42.70 30.86
CA GLY A 36 -17.17 42.34 30.58
C GLY A 36 -16.91 41.80 29.18
N TRP A 37 -17.90 41.79 28.28
CA TRP A 37 -17.70 41.28 26.91
C TRP A 37 -16.82 42.22 26.10
N THR A 38 -15.74 41.69 25.54
CA THR A 38 -14.88 42.37 24.57
C THR A 38 -15.29 42.02 23.14
N PRO A 39 -14.89 42.82 22.13
CA PRO A 39 -15.03 42.46 20.73
C PRO A 39 -14.48 41.06 20.40
N LEU A 40 -13.32 40.68 20.97
CA LEU A 40 -12.70 39.38 20.68
C LEU A 40 -13.54 38.21 21.19
N MET A 41 -14.20 38.36 22.35
CA MET A 41 -15.12 37.35 22.88
C MET A 41 -16.36 37.19 22.00
N LEU A 42 -16.92 38.30 21.50
CA LEU A 42 -18.06 38.26 20.57
C LEU A 42 -17.70 37.56 19.27
N ALA A 43 -16.54 37.90 18.68
CA ALA A 43 -16.04 37.24 17.48
C ALA A 43 -15.81 35.74 17.71
N SER A 44 -15.28 35.38 18.88
CA SER A 44 -15.02 33.99 19.26
C SER A 44 -16.31 33.18 19.49
N GLN A 45 -17.31 33.78 20.14
CA GLN A 45 -18.61 33.15 20.33
C GLN A 45 -19.38 32.94 19.01
N ARG A 46 -19.19 33.83 18.03
CA ARG A 46 -19.90 33.79 16.74
C ARG A 46 -19.12 33.11 15.61
N GLY A 47 -17.89 32.67 15.86
CA GLY A 47 -17.07 32.00 14.84
C GLY A 47 -16.56 32.94 13.74
N HIS A 48 -16.44 34.24 14.01
CA HIS A 48 -16.00 35.23 13.02
C HIS A 48 -14.48 35.31 12.92
N THR A 49 -13.86 34.29 12.35
CA THR A 49 -12.39 34.12 12.30
C THR A 49 -11.66 35.35 11.78
N LYS A 50 -12.09 35.94 10.65
CA LYS A 50 -11.42 37.13 10.07
C LYS A 50 -11.46 38.34 10.99
N ILE A 51 -12.54 38.50 11.77
CA ILE A 51 -12.68 39.59 12.73
C ILE A 51 -11.83 39.31 13.98
N ALA A 52 -11.80 38.05 14.43
CA ALA A 52 -10.92 37.64 15.53
C ALA A 52 -9.44 37.88 15.18
N THR A 53 -9.00 37.53 13.97
CA THR A 53 -7.64 37.82 13.48
C THR A 53 -7.34 39.32 13.50
N LEU A 54 -8.22 40.14 12.92
CA LEU A 54 -8.08 41.60 12.94
C LEU A 54 -7.94 42.16 14.36
N LEU A 55 -8.76 41.67 15.30
CA LEU A 55 -8.74 42.12 16.69
C LEU A 55 -7.43 41.78 17.40
N VAL A 56 -6.92 40.56 17.20
CA VAL A 56 -5.63 40.12 17.75
C VAL A 56 -4.49 40.97 17.16
N GLU A 57 -4.49 41.21 15.85
CA GLU A 57 -3.51 42.11 15.19
C GLU A 57 -3.54 43.53 15.74
N LYS A 58 -4.70 43.99 16.22
CA LYS A 58 -4.88 45.31 16.84
C LYS A 58 -4.55 45.34 18.34
N GLY A 59 -4.13 44.23 18.93
CA GLY A 59 -3.73 44.16 20.34
C GLY A 59 -4.88 43.88 21.30
N ALA A 60 -5.90 43.13 20.87
CA ALA A 60 -6.92 42.61 21.78
C ALA A 60 -6.32 41.67 22.84
N ALA A 61 -6.75 41.85 24.10
CA ALA A 61 -6.33 41.07 25.24
C ALA A 61 -7.01 39.69 25.20
N VAL A 62 -6.21 38.69 24.80
CA VAL A 62 -6.64 37.30 24.58
C VAL A 62 -7.20 36.62 25.85
N ASN A 63 -6.70 37.02 27.02
CA ASN A 63 -7.01 36.39 28.32
C ASN A 63 -8.01 37.17 29.18
N SER A 64 -8.70 38.17 28.61
CA SER A 64 -9.80 38.84 29.31
C SER A 64 -10.89 37.84 29.72
N ARG A 65 -11.60 38.14 30.81
CA ARG A 65 -12.69 37.31 31.35
C ARG A 65 -13.97 38.14 31.41
N ILE A 66 -15.10 37.55 31.02
CA ILE A 66 -16.42 38.14 31.27
C ILE A 66 -16.85 37.86 32.73
N SER A 67 -17.99 38.40 33.15
CA SER A 67 -18.45 38.34 34.55
C SER A 67 -18.59 36.93 35.12
N ASP A 68 -18.85 35.91 34.30
CA ASP A 68 -18.96 34.50 34.71
C ASP A 68 -17.64 33.71 34.55
N GLY A 69 -16.55 34.42 34.25
CA GLY A 69 -15.22 33.85 34.13
C GLY A 69 -14.83 33.33 32.75
N ARG A 70 -15.73 33.30 31.77
CA ARG A 70 -15.40 32.78 30.43
C ARG A 70 -14.42 33.69 29.67
N THR A 71 -13.50 33.08 28.94
CA THR A 71 -12.53 33.74 28.05
C THR A 71 -12.93 33.62 26.58
N ALA A 72 -12.21 34.32 25.68
CA ALA A 72 -12.37 34.12 24.24
C ALA A 72 -12.11 32.65 23.82
N LEU A 73 -11.11 31.99 24.42
CA LEU A 73 -10.77 30.59 24.14
C LEU A 73 -11.91 29.66 24.57
N PHE A 74 -12.49 29.91 25.74
CA PHE A 74 -13.65 29.16 26.23
C PHE A 74 -14.81 29.22 25.24
N LEU A 75 -15.16 30.43 24.78
CA LEU A 75 -16.28 30.64 23.86
C LEU A 75 -16.02 30.02 22.48
N ALA A 76 -14.78 30.11 21.99
CA ALA A 76 -14.38 29.46 20.74
C ALA A 76 -14.42 27.93 20.84
N ALA A 77 -14.01 27.37 21.99
CA ALA A 77 -14.04 25.94 22.24
C ALA A 77 -15.46 25.38 22.38
N GLU A 78 -16.38 26.14 22.99
CA GLU A 78 -17.81 25.81 23.06
C GLU A 78 -18.44 25.73 21.65
N GLY A 79 -18.08 26.67 20.77
CA GLY A 79 -18.53 26.70 19.38
C GLY A 79 -17.81 25.75 18.43
N GLY A 80 -16.69 25.14 18.84
CA GLY A 80 -15.87 24.27 17.99
C GLY A 80 -15.13 25.01 16.87
N TYR A 81 -14.89 26.31 17.04
CA TYR A 81 -14.28 27.16 16.02
C TYR A 81 -12.76 27.00 16.00
N LEU A 82 -12.29 25.89 15.41
CA LEU A 82 -10.89 25.45 15.42
C LEU A 82 -9.90 26.56 15.06
N GLU A 83 -10.16 27.33 14.00
CA GLU A 83 -9.24 28.39 13.56
C GLU A 83 -9.13 29.54 14.57
N ILE A 84 -10.21 29.83 15.32
CA ILE A 84 -10.16 30.82 16.39
C ILE A 84 -9.44 30.24 17.61
N VAL A 85 -9.69 28.97 17.95
CA VAL A 85 -8.97 28.27 19.03
C VAL A 85 -7.47 28.28 18.76
N ARG A 86 -7.05 27.95 17.53
CA ARG A 86 -5.66 28.02 17.08
C ARG A 86 -5.10 29.43 17.19
N LEU A 87 -5.78 30.43 16.62
CA LEU A 87 -5.36 31.84 16.69
C LEU A 87 -5.13 32.29 18.14
N LEU A 88 -6.03 31.95 19.06
CA LEU A 88 -5.94 32.33 20.46
C LEU A 88 -4.77 31.62 21.17
N LEU A 89 -4.58 30.32 20.94
CA LEU A 89 -3.47 29.55 21.53
C LEU A 89 -2.10 30.03 21.01
N ASP A 90 -1.99 30.31 19.72
CA ASP A 90 -0.79 30.89 19.09
C ASP A 90 -0.45 32.27 19.67
N ASN A 91 -1.44 32.96 20.25
CA ASN A 91 -1.27 34.25 20.94
C ASN A 91 -1.37 34.12 22.47
N ASN A 92 -0.89 33.00 23.01
CA ASN A 92 -0.73 32.76 24.45
C ASN A 92 -2.04 32.82 25.27
N ALA A 93 -3.15 32.34 24.70
CA ALA A 93 -4.35 32.08 25.47
C ALA A 93 -4.09 31.05 26.58
N ALA A 94 -4.54 31.34 27.79
CA ALA A 94 -4.43 30.43 28.92
C ALA A 94 -5.47 29.29 28.77
N VAL A 95 -4.97 28.08 28.51
CA VAL A 95 -5.74 26.90 28.08
C VAL A 95 -6.72 26.36 29.15
N ASN A 96 -6.34 26.46 30.42
CA ASN A 96 -7.06 25.83 31.55
C ASN A 96 -7.93 26.81 32.35
N VAL A 97 -8.23 27.97 31.77
CA VAL A 97 -9.00 29.00 32.46
C VAL A 97 -10.47 28.59 32.55
N ALA A 98 -10.93 28.32 33.77
CA ALA A 98 -12.29 27.88 34.04
C ALA A 98 -13.28 29.03 34.28
N ASP A 99 -14.55 28.77 33.98
CA ASP A 99 -15.68 29.63 34.39
C ASP A 99 -16.04 29.42 35.86
N ASP A 100 -17.05 30.15 36.36
CA ASP A 100 -17.47 30.09 37.76
C ASP A 100 -18.05 28.71 38.17
N ASP A 101 -18.45 27.88 37.20
CA ASP A 101 -18.90 26.50 37.39
C ASP A 101 -17.75 25.47 37.29
N ASN A 102 -16.50 25.94 37.28
CA ASN A 102 -15.30 25.14 37.05
C ASN A 102 -15.31 24.38 35.71
N GLN A 103 -16.07 24.84 34.71
CA GLN A 103 -15.98 24.29 33.35
C GLN A 103 -14.71 24.80 32.69
N THR A 104 -13.98 23.93 32.00
CA THR A 104 -12.80 24.33 31.20
C THR A 104 -13.16 24.42 29.71
N PRO A 105 -12.35 25.10 28.88
CA PRO A 105 -12.52 25.07 27.43
C PRO A 105 -12.55 23.63 26.87
N LEU A 106 -11.74 22.72 27.44
CA LEU A 106 -11.73 21.31 27.08
C LEU A 106 -13.07 20.63 27.35
N MET A 107 -13.69 20.89 28.51
CA MET A 107 -15.02 20.35 28.83
C MET A 107 -16.11 20.83 27.87
N LYS A 108 -16.06 22.10 27.44
CA LYS A 108 -17.02 22.64 26.47
C LYS A 108 -16.83 22.08 25.07
N ALA A 109 -15.58 21.96 24.61
CA ALA A 109 -15.27 21.26 23.37
C ALA A 109 -15.74 19.79 23.43
N ALA A 110 -15.57 19.15 24.59
CA ALA A 110 -16.01 17.77 24.80
C ALA A 110 -17.53 17.61 24.83
N TYR A 111 -18.25 18.54 25.44
CA TYR A 111 -19.72 18.59 25.40
C TYR A 111 -20.25 18.72 23.96
N GLY A 112 -19.63 19.61 23.18
CA GLY A 112 -19.97 19.86 21.78
C GLY A 112 -19.62 18.71 20.83
N GLY A 113 -18.70 17.82 21.23
CA GLY A 113 -18.17 16.76 20.36
C GLY A 113 -17.13 17.28 19.35
N HIS A 114 -16.47 18.40 19.65
CA HIS A 114 -15.56 19.09 18.74
C HIS A 114 -14.16 18.47 18.79
N ASP A 115 -14.03 17.29 18.18
CA ASP A 115 -12.86 16.42 18.26
C ASP A 115 -11.52 17.10 17.91
N GLU A 116 -11.47 17.85 16.81
CA GLU A 116 -10.26 18.59 16.42
C GLU A 116 -9.90 19.70 17.43
N THR A 117 -10.91 20.34 18.02
CA THR A 117 -10.71 21.36 19.06
C THR A 117 -10.20 20.73 20.35
N VAL A 118 -10.75 19.56 20.73
CA VAL A 118 -10.28 18.77 21.88
C VAL A 118 -8.81 18.40 21.70
N ARG A 119 -8.42 17.85 20.54
CA ARG A 119 -7.00 17.52 20.27
C ARG A 119 -6.10 18.74 20.36
N LEU A 120 -6.48 19.84 19.75
CA LEU A 120 -5.68 21.07 19.77
C LEU A 120 -5.50 21.63 21.19
N LEU A 121 -6.54 21.57 22.03
CA LEU A 121 -6.46 21.97 23.44
C LEU A 121 -5.53 21.03 24.23
N LEU A 122 -5.62 19.71 24.01
CA LEU A 122 -4.75 18.71 24.65
C LEU A 122 -3.28 18.89 24.26
N ASP A 123 -3.02 19.21 22.99
CA ASP A 123 -1.67 19.51 22.47
C ASP A 123 -1.08 20.78 23.09
N ASN A 124 -1.94 21.69 23.57
CA ASN A 124 -1.57 22.90 24.28
C ASN A 124 -1.72 22.75 25.81
N ASN A 125 -1.58 21.53 26.34
CA ASN A 125 -1.55 21.22 27.77
C ASN A 125 -2.88 21.50 28.51
N ALA A 126 -4.03 21.28 27.87
CA ALA A 126 -5.30 21.23 28.58
C ALA A 126 -5.33 20.09 29.62
N ASP A 127 -5.81 20.38 30.82
CA ASP A 127 -5.90 19.42 31.92
C ASP A 127 -7.17 18.57 31.78
N VAL A 128 -6.99 17.25 31.68
CA VAL A 128 -8.05 16.26 31.47
C VAL A 128 -8.69 15.83 32.79
N GLY A 129 -7.93 15.92 33.90
CA GLY A 129 -8.31 15.42 35.21
C GLY A 129 -9.10 16.40 36.07
N VAL A 130 -9.25 17.65 35.63
CA VAL A 130 -10.08 18.65 36.32
C VAL A 130 -11.55 18.23 36.23
N ALA A 131 -12.24 18.25 37.36
CA ALA A 131 -13.68 18.06 37.44
C ALA A 131 -14.37 19.41 37.67
N ASN A 132 -15.53 19.60 37.03
CA ASN A 132 -16.36 20.78 37.25
C ASN A 132 -17.08 20.75 38.61
N SER A 133 -17.86 21.78 38.93
CA SER A 133 -18.61 21.88 40.18
C SER A 133 -19.64 20.76 40.41
N SER A 134 -20.01 20.00 39.36
CA SER A 134 -20.86 18.80 39.47
C SER A 134 -20.08 17.49 39.58
N GLY A 135 -18.75 17.55 39.65
CA GLY A 135 -17.87 16.39 39.75
C GLY A 135 -17.61 15.66 38.42
N PHE A 136 -17.92 16.28 37.28
CA PHE A 136 -17.68 15.67 35.96
C PHE A 136 -16.42 16.22 35.29
N THR A 137 -15.56 15.32 34.81
CA THR A 137 -14.40 15.61 33.96
C THR A 137 -14.81 15.81 32.50
N ALA A 138 -13.87 16.21 31.64
CA ALA A 138 -14.11 16.25 30.19
C ALA A 138 -14.49 14.85 29.63
N ILE A 139 -13.94 13.77 30.21
CA ILE A 139 -14.24 12.38 29.83
C ILE A 139 -15.69 12.05 30.18
N ASP A 140 -16.11 12.35 31.41
CA ASP A 140 -17.49 12.10 31.86
C ASP A 140 -18.49 12.87 31.00
N ILE A 141 -18.15 14.11 30.65
CA ILE A 141 -18.98 14.96 29.79
C ILE A 141 -19.10 14.36 28.39
N ALA A 142 -17.99 13.92 27.78
CA ALA A 142 -18.00 13.28 26.46
C ALA A 142 -18.84 11.99 26.48
N GLN A 143 -18.70 11.16 27.52
CA GLN A 143 -19.45 9.91 27.67
C GLN A 143 -20.95 10.17 27.83
N ARG A 144 -21.35 11.08 28.72
CA ARG A 144 -22.76 11.40 29.01
C ARG A 144 -23.50 12.03 27.84
N ASN A 145 -22.78 12.70 26.95
CA ASN A 145 -23.33 13.32 25.74
C ASN A 145 -23.09 12.47 24.48
N CYS A 146 -22.72 11.19 24.64
CA CYS A 146 -22.50 10.24 23.54
C CYS A 146 -21.49 10.72 22.48
N ARG A 147 -20.46 11.47 22.89
CA ARG A 147 -19.38 11.96 22.02
C ARG A 147 -18.25 10.93 21.97
N TYR A 148 -18.48 9.82 21.29
CA TYR A 148 -17.60 8.64 21.33
C TYR A 148 -16.16 8.95 20.90
N ASP A 149 -15.97 9.65 19.78
CA ASP A 149 -14.62 9.97 19.25
C ASP A 149 -13.80 10.85 20.20
N VAL A 150 -14.47 11.82 20.83
CA VAL A 150 -13.87 12.67 21.86
C VAL A 150 -13.58 11.88 23.13
N TRP A 151 -14.49 11.01 23.56
CA TRP A 151 -14.31 10.17 24.74
C TRP A 151 -13.08 9.28 24.60
N VAL A 152 -12.89 8.64 23.44
CA VAL A 152 -11.70 7.85 23.12
C VAL A 152 -10.44 8.73 23.17
N THR A 153 -10.46 9.89 22.50
CA THR A 153 -9.34 10.84 22.45
C THR A 153 -8.91 11.29 23.87
N LEU A 154 -9.86 11.53 24.77
CA LEU A 154 -9.58 11.93 26.15
C LEU A 154 -9.05 10.75 27.00
N GLN A 155 -9.56 9.54 26.80
CA GLN A 155 -9.11 8.34 27.51
C GLN A 155 -7.66 7.95 27.18
N GLU A 156 -7.26 8.13 25.91
CA GLU A 156 -5.88 7.94 25.46
C GLU A 156 -4.91 8.92 26.16
N ARG A 157 -5.36 10.15 26.46
CA ARG A 157 -4.52 11.14 27.17
C ARG A 157 -4.50 10.95 28.69
N GLU A 158 -5.59 10.52 29.31
CA GLU A 158 -5.64 10.24 30.76
C GLU A 158 -4.71 9.08 31.15
N THR A 159 -4.71 7.99 30.37
CA THR A 159 -3.79 6.85 30.57
C THR A 159 -2.32 7.24 30.42
N THR A 160 -2.03 8.24 29.59
CA THR A 160 -0.70 8.81 29.40
C THR A 160 -0.26 9.67 30.60
N GLN A 161 -1.16 10.44 31.22
CA GLN A 161 -0.85 11.29 32.39
C GLN A 161 -0.75 10.49 33.70
N ALA A 162 -1.59 9.46 33.91
CA ALA A 162 -1.55 8.60 35.09
C ALA A 162 -0.24 7.78 35.21
N SER A 163 0.40 7.49 34.07
CA SER A 163 1.65 6.73 34.01
C SER A 163 2.90 7.56 34.36
N SER A 164 2.76 8.88 34.56
CA SER A 164 3.87 9.81 34.82
C SER A 164 4.22 10.01 36.30
N ALA A 165 3.43 9.50 37.26
CA ALA A 165 3.59 9.83 38.67
C ALA A 165 4.49 8.85 39.48
N THR A 166 4.95 7.73 38.89
CA THR A 166 5.71 6.72 39.65
C THR A 166 6.98 6.28 38.93
N THR A 167 8.13 6.65 39.52
CA THR A 167 9.46 5.99 39.41
C THR A 167 10.44 6.49 38.34
N THR A 168 11.43 7.27 38.80
CA THR A 168 12.81 7.33 38.32
C THR A 168 13.36 5.94 37.97
N LEU A 169 13.72 5.69 36.70
CA LEU A 169 14.92 4.97 36.24
C LEU A 169 14.86 4.69 34.72
N LYS A 170 15.90 5.15 34.01
CA LYS A 170 16.35 4.78 32.66
C LYS A 170 15.42 5.09 31.46
N ALA A 171 15.92 5.99 30.62
CA ALA A 171 15.42 6.28 29.29
C ALA A 171 15.39 5.05 28.37
N ALA A 172 14.22 4.79 27.76
CA ALA A 172 13.96 4.10 26.48
C ALA A 172 12.50 4.40 26.05
N PRO A 173 12.07 4.18 24.80
CA PRO A 173 11.71 5.26 23.87
C PRO A 173 10.21 5.36 23.54
N ASP A 174 9.87 6.54 23.04
CA ASP A 174 8.69 6.97 22.26
C ASP A 174 7.91 5.85 21.52
N GLN A 175 6.59 5.79 21.69
CA GLN A 175 5.63 4.92 20.95
C GLN A 175 4.20 5.31 21.35
N HIS A 176 3.28 5.82 20.52
CA HIS A 176 3.02 5.56 19.10
C HIS A 176 2.57 6.84 18.36
N SER A 177 3.44 7.46 17.57
CA SER A 177 2.99 8.06 16.31
C SER A 177 2.66 6.91 15.35
N LYS A 178 1.55 7.01 14.59
CA LYS A 178 1.31 6.05 13.48
C LYS A 178 2.57 5.99 12.62
N PRO A 179 2.94 4.82 12.08
CA PRO A 179 4.12 4.72 11.22
C PRO A 179 4.03 5.73 10.06
N ASP A 180 5.14 6.35 9.68
CA ASP A 180 5.19 7.40 8.65
C ASP A 180 4.65 6.98 7.27
N TRP A 181 4.45 5.68 7.03
CA TRP A 181 3.87 5.14 5.81
C TRP A 181 2.33 5.05 5.85
N PHE A 182 1.69 5.40 6.97
CA PHE A 182 0.25 5.70 6.97
C PHE A 182 0.04 7.08 6.34
N ILE A 183 -0.73 7.11 5.27
CA ILE A 183 -0.94 8.29 4.44
C ILE A 183 -2.18 9.03 4.96
N PRO A 184 -2.09 10.31 5.34
CA PRO A 184 -3.25 11.11 5.71
C PRO A 184 -4.26 11.19 4.56
N SER A 185 -5.55 11.07 4.87
CA SER A 185 -6.61 11.03 3.85
C SER A 185 -6.60 12.23 2.90
N ARG A 186 -6.26 13.42 3.43
CA ARG A 186 -6.13 14.69 2.68
C ARG A 186 -5.07 14.67 1.57
N GLU A 187 -4.08 13.77 1.63
CA GLU A 187 -3.02 13.68 0.63
C GLU A 187 -3.42 12.85 -0.60
N VAL A 188 -4.55 12.14 -0.52
CA VAL A 188 -5.01 11.23 -1.55
C VAL A 188 -6.30 11.75 -2.19
N ARG A 189 -6.26 11.90 -3.51
CA ARG A 189 -7.40 12.31 -4.32
C ARG A 189 -7.82 11.15 -5.21
N LYS A 190 -9.07 10.72 -5.10
CA LYS A 190 -9.66 9.66 -5.94
C LYS A 190 -10.38 10.28 -7.14
N ASP A 191 -10.36 9.58 -8.27
CA ASP A 191 -11.21 9.89 -9.41
C ASP A 191 -12.70 9.64 -9.02
N GLN A 192 -13.64 10.27 -9.74
CA GLN A 192 -15.06 10.26 -9.35
C GLN A 192 -15.70 8.86 -9.43
N GLU A 193 -15.32 8.09 -10.45
CA GLU A 193 -15.86 6.75 -10.69
C GLU A 193 -14.83 5.67 -10.38
N PRO A 194 -15.25 4.55 -9.76
CA PRO A 194 -14.37 3.44 -9.51
C PRO A 194 -13.98 2.77 -10.83
N PHE A 195 -12.69 2.45 -10.97
CA PHE A 195 -12.16 1.65 -12.07
C PHE A 195 -12.66 0.20 -12.01
N THR A 196 -12.85 -0.34 -10.81
CA THR A 196 -13.41 -1.67 -10.59
C THR A 196 -14.18 -1.69 -9.27
N ALA A 197 -15.27 -2.44 -9.19
CA ALA A 197 -16.01 -2.68 -7.96
C ALA A 197 -16.23 -4.19 -7.79
N GLY A 198 -15.94 -4.70 -6.59
CA GLY A 198 -16.07 -6.12 -6.26
C GLY A 198 -16.56 -6.33 -4.82
N SER A 199 -16.57 -7.58 -4.38
CA SER A 199 -17.01 -7.97 -3.03
C SER A 199 -16.12 -7.41 -1.90
N PHE A 200 -14.87 -7.07 -2.21
CA PHE A 200 -13.89 -6.59 -1.23
C PHE A 200 -13.76 -5.06 -1.19
N GLY A 201 -14.51 -4.35 -2.04
CA GLY A 201 -14.49 -2.90 -2.09
C GLY A 201 -14.47 -2.33 -3.50
N LYS A 202 -14.13 -1.04 -3.57
CA LYS A 202 -14.02 -0.29 -4.81
C LYS A 202 -12.57 0.12 -5.04
N VAL A 203 -12.11 -0.04 -6.27
CA VAL A 203 -10.77 0.34 -6.70
C VAL A 203 -10.90 1.58 -7.55
N TYR A 204 -10.21 2.65 -7.15
CA TYR A 204 -10.18 3.94 -7.84
C TYR A 204 -8.81 4.18 -8.43
N LYS A 205 -8.76 4.87 -9.57
CA LYS A 205 -7.55 5.60 -9.95
C LYS A 205 -7.52 6.92 -9.18
N GLY A 206 -6.34 7.44 -8.94
CA GLY A 206 -6.20 8.66 -8.16
C GLY A 206 -4.80 9.24 -8.20
N TRP A 207 -4.55 10.13 -7.25
CA TRP A 207 -3.30 10.81 -7.03
C TRP A 207 -2.97 10.78 -5.54
N TRP A 208 -1.73 10.42 -5.22
CA TRP A 208 -1.13 10.71 -3.93
C TRP A 208 -0.03 11.74 -4.15
N LEU A 209 -0.21 12.93 -3.58
CA LEU A 209 0.58 14.12 -3.93
C LEU A 209 0.58 14.37 -5.45
N SER A 210 1.71 14.16 -6.13
CA SER A 210 1.88 14.31 -7.58
C SER A 210 2.08 12.99 -8.33
N THR A 211 1.88 11.85 -7.66
CA THR A 211 2.08 10.51 -8.23
C THR A 211 0.73 9.89 -8.56
N ARG A 212 0.60 9.33 -9.77
CA ARG A 212 -0.57 8.53 -10.16
C ARG A 212 -0.56 7.19 -9.42
N VAL A 213 -1.69 6.87 -8.79
CA VAL A 213 -1.82 5.70 -7.91
C VAL A 213 -3.16 5.01 -8.12
N VAL A 214 -3.23 3.77 -7.66
CA VAL A 214 -4.46 3.02 -7.43
C VAL A 214 -4.82 3.13 -5.95
N VAL A 215 -6.08 3.40 -5.67
CA VAL A 215 -6.64 3.52 -4.32
C VAL A 215 -7.70 2.44 -4.13
N GLU A 216 -7.37 1.43 -3.34
CA GLU A 216 -8.27 0.33 -3.02
C GLU A 216 -8.97 0.59 -1.70
N THR A 217 -10.28 0.81 -1.73
CA THR A 217 -11.05 1.15 -0.54
C THR A 217 -11.58 -0.08 0.15
N VAL A 218 -11.45 -0.12 1.48
CA VAL A 218 -11.98 -1.15 2.36
C VAL A 218 -13.04 -0.53 3.27
N THR A 219 -14.24 -1.07 3.23
CA THR A 219 -15.30 -0.68 4.18
C THR A 219 -15.03 -1.38 5.50
N VAL A 220 -14.95 -0.62 6.58
CA VAL A 220 -14.72 -1.14 7.93
C VAL A 220 -15.92 -0.77 8.80
N ALA A 221 -16.72 -1.78 9.15
CA ALA A 221 -17.93 -1.65 9.96
C ALA A 221 -17.71 -2.10 11.41
N ASN A 222 -16.67 -2.89 11.70
CA ASN A 222 -16.39 -3.41 13.03
C ASN A 222 -14.88 -3.55 13.31
N GLU A 223 -14.55 -3.81 14.57
CA GLU A 223 -13.16 -3.95 15.05
C GLU A 223 -12.43 -5.15 14.43
N LYS A 224 -13.15 -6.22 14.04
CA LYS A 224 -12.54 -7.38 13.35
C LYS A 224 -12.04 -6.97 11.98
N GLU A 225 -12.87 -6.26 11.20
CA GLU A 225 -12.50 -5.73 9.88
C GLU A 225 -11.36 -4.71 9.97
N SER A 226 -11.36 -3.84 10.99
CA SER A 226 -10.25 -2.92 11.24
C SER A 226 -8.94 -3.67 11.50
N ARG A 227 -8.96 -4.72 12.32
CA ARG A 227 -7.78 -5.56 12.57
C ARG A 227 -7.31 -6.29 11.30
N THR A 228 -8.23 -6.78 10.47
CA THR A 228 -7.91 -7.40 9.18
C THR A 228 -7.22 -6.39 8.26
N PHE A 229 -7.74 -5.17 8.14
CA PHE A 229 -7.11 -4.10 7.36
C PHE A 229 -5.69 -3.80 7.82
N HIS A 230 -5.49 -3.61 9.14
CA HIS A 230 -4.17 -3.31 9.69
C HIS A 230 -3.18 -4.48 9.51
N ARG A 231 -3.66 -5.73 9.57
CA ARG A 231 -2.86 -6.92 9.27
C ARG A 231 -2.41 -6.90 7.81
N GLU A 232 -3.34 -6.69 6.89
CA GLU A 232 -3.05 -6.58 5.46
C GLU A 232 -2.06 -5.44 5.17
N ALA A 233 -2.27 -4.25 5.75
CA ALA A 233 -1.37 -3.10 5.61
C ALA A 233 0.08 -3.44 6.02
N ARG A 234 0.26 -4.17 7.12
CA ARG A 234 1.58 -4.61 7.60
C ARG A 234 2.21 -5.66 6.68
N ILE A 235 1.40 -6.54 6.08
CA ILE A 235 1.87 -7.52 5.11
C ILE A 235 2.37 -6.81 3.85
N TRP A 236 1.57 -5.90 3.29
CA TRP A 236 1.95 -5.04 2.18
C TRP A 236 3.27 -4.30 2.46
N GLN A 237 3.42 -3.71 3.64
CA GLN A 237 4.64 -2.99 4.03
C GLN A 237 5.89 -3.88 4.05
N LYS A 238 5.75 -5.16 4.43
CA LYS A 238 6.84 -6.16 4.44
C LYS A 238 7.09 -6.78 3.06
N ALA A 239 6.11 -6.71 2.15
CA ALA A 239 6.09 -7.41 0.87
C ALA A 239 6.78 -6.63 -0.28
N ARG A 240 7.97 -6.04 -0.04
CA ARG A 240 8.66 -5.22 -1.05
C ARG A 240 9.54 -6.05 -1.98
N HIS A 241 9.07 -6.29 -3.22
CA HIS A 241 9.76 -7.10 -4.23
C HIS A 241 9.39 -6.65 -5.66
N PRO A 242 10.26 -6.79 -6.68
CA PRO A 242 9.94 -6.43 -8.08
C PRO A 242 8.71 -7.13 -8.68
N ASN A 243 8.36 -8.31 -8.16
CA ASN A 243 7.19 -9.10 -8.57
C ASN A 243 6.02 -9.01 -7.57
N ILE A 244 5.95 -7.93 -6.79
CA ILE A 244 4.81 -7.60 -5.93
C ILE A 244 4.44 -6.15 -6.25
N VAL A 245 3.15 -5.85 -6.34
CA VAL A 245 2.70 -4.49 -6.64
C VAL A 245 3.33 -3.50 -5.64
N PRO A 246 3.97 -2.42 -6.10
CA PRO A 246 4.54 -1.45 -5.17
C PRO A 246 3.48 -0.79 -4.29
N PHE A 247 3.64 -0.92 -2.98
CA PHE A 247 2.77 -0.34 -1.96
C PHE A 247 3.36 0.95 -1.42
N PHE A 248 2.58 2.03 -1.48
CA PHE A 248 2.98 3.35 -1.00
C PHE A 248 2.55 3.58 0.45
N GLY A 249 1.36 3.12 0.82
CA GLY A 249 0.87 3.29 2.18
C GLY A 249 -0.61 2.94 2.35
N ALA A 250 -1.07 3.03 3.59
CA ALA A 250 -2.46 2.79 3.97
C ALA A 250 -3.04 4.02 4.67
N CYS A 251 -4.36 4.17 4.61
CA CYS A 251 -5.10 5.16 5.37
C CYS A 251 -6.23 4.48 6.13
N ASP A 252 -6.29 4.72 7.43
CA ASP A 252 -7.30 4.24 8.38
C ASP A 252 -8.13 5.40 8.97
N GLU A 253 -8.16 6.56 8.29
CA GLU A 253 -8.96 7.72 8.68
C GLU A 253 -10.40 7.64 8.12
N GLY A 254 -11.39 7.93 8.97
CA GLY A 254 -12.80 7.97 8.59
C GLY A 254 -13.45 6.58 8.46
N SER A 255 -14.62 6.51 7.81
CA SER A 255 -15.42 5.28 7.66
C SER A 255 -15.02 4.40 6.46
N THR A 256 -14.06 4.85 5.65
CA THR A 256 -13.60 4.12 4.46
C THR A 256 -12.08 4.13 4.44
N TYR A 257 -11.50 3.04 4.92
CA TYR A 257 -10.06 2.82 4.89
C TYR A 257 -9.63 2.57 3.45
N PHE A 258 -8.34 2.74 3.14
CA PHE A 258 -7.83 2.42 1.81
C PHE A 258 -6.34 2.13 1.76
N PHE A 259 -5.94 1.39 0.75
CA PHE A 259 -4.55 1.16 0.36
C PHE A 259 -4.19 2.03 -0.84
N VAL A 260 -2.93 2.48 -0.89
CA VAL A 260 -2.37 3.27 -1.99
C VAL A 260 -1.23 2.49 -2.63
N CYS A 261 -1.40 2.12 -3.90
CA CYS A 261 -0.48 1.26 -4.64
C CYS A 261 -0.11 1.86 -6.01
N GLU A 262 0.97 1.37 -6.62
CA GLU A 262 1.30 1.69 -8.01
C GLU A 262 0.24 1.14 -8.97
N GLU A 263 -0.05 1.91 -10.02
CA GLU A 263 -0.93 1.47 -11.10
C GLU A 263 -0.23 0.45 -12.00
N ALA A 264 -0.73 -0.78 -12.00
CA ALA A 264 -0.40 -1.79 -12.99
C ALA A 264 -1.08 -1.46 -14.33
N LYS A 265 -0.42 -0.66 -15.17
CA LYS A 265 -1.00 -0.10 -16.42
C LYS A 265 -1.49 -1.15 -17.42
N ASN A 266 -0.91 -2.35 -17.41
CA ASN A 266 -1.28 -3.43 -18.32
C ASN A 266 -2.37 -4.36 -17.73
N GLY A 267 -2.92 -4.03 -16.56
CA GLY A 267 -4.10 -4.69 -16.00
C GLY A 267 -3.82 -6.09 -15.47
N LYS A 268 -4.83 -6.96 -15.52
CA LYS A 268 -4.76 -8.34 -15.03
C LYS A 268 -4.01 -9.24 -16.00
N LEU A 269 -3.41 -10.30 -15.48
CA LEU A 269 -2.58 -11.23 -16.25
C LEU A 269 -3.32 -11.80 -17.48
N LEU A 270 -4.52 -12.33 -17.31
CA LEU A 270 -5.23 -12.98 -18.44
C LEU A 270 -5.63 -11.98 -19.53
N ASP A 271 -6.06 -10.77 -19.15
CA ASP A 271 -6.40 -9.71 -20.10
C ASP A 271 -5.15 -9.30 -20.90
N TYR A 272 -4.01 -9.16 -20.21
CA TYR A 272 -2.73 -8.86 -20.84
C TYR A 272 -2.30 -9.96 -21.82
N LEU A 273 -2.33 -11.24 -21.39
CA LEU A 273 -1.98 -12.37 -22.26
C LEU A 273 -2.89 -12.46 -23.49
N TYR A 274 -4.18 -12.17 -23.34
CA TYR A 274 -5.12 -12.16 -24.47
C TYR A 274 -4.77 -11.12 -25.53
N HIS A 275 -4.39 -9.92 -25.09
CA HIS A 275 -4.00 -8.82 -25.98
C HIS A 275 -2.59 -8.98 -26.55
N ALA A 276 -1.67 -9.57 -25.79
CA ALA A 276 -0.28 -9.78 -26.17
C ALA A 276 0.01 -11.17 -26.77
N ARG A 277 -1.03 -11.91 -27.19
CA ARG A 277 -0.90 -13.27 -27.75
C ARG A 277 0.03 -13.38 -28.96
N GLU A 278 0.25 -12.28 -29.66
CA GLU A 278 1.16 -12.19 -30.82
C GLU A 278 2.64 -12.20 -30.40
N GLU A 279 2.97 -11.94 -29.13
CA GLU A 279 4.34 -12.04 -28.59
C GLU A 279 4.82 -13.49 -28.39
N GLY A 280 4.00 -14.47 -28.76
CA GLY A 280 4.33 -15.88 -28.64
C GLY A 280 3.90 -16.51 -27.30
N ARG A 281 3.98 -17.83 -27.29
CA ARG A 281 3.59 -18.71 -26.18
C ARG A 281 4.55 -18.57 -24.99
N SER A 282 5.82 -18.27 -25.26
CA SER A 282 6.86 -18.03 -24.24
C SER A 282 6.49 -16.90 -23.27
N LEU A 283 5.64 -15.95 -23.69
CA LEU A 283 5.13 -14.88 -22.83
C LEU A 283 4.43 -15.43 -21.58
N VAL A 284 3.61 -16.48 -21.72
CA VAL A 284 2.86 -17.08 -20.62
C VAL A 284 3.81 -17.57 -19.53
N TRP A 285 4.84 -18.33 -19.91
CA TRP A 285 5.84 -18.85 -18.97
C TRP A 285 6.68 -17.74 -18.34
N ARG A 286 7.04 -16.69 -19.10
CA ARG A 286 7.73 -15.52 -18.53
C ARG A 286 6.91 -14.82 -17.46
N LYS A 287 5.59 -14.66 -17.66
CA LYS A 287 4.72 -14.03 -16.66
C LYS A 287 4.46 -14.95 -15.46
N LEU A 288 4.36 -16.26 -15.68
CA LEU A 288 4.28 -17.23 -14.58
C LEU A 288 5.58 -17.28 -13.77
N LEU A 289 6.74 -17.13 -14.41
CA LEU A 289 8.04 -17.04 -13.74
C LEU A 289 8.09 -15.83 -12.80
N ASP A 290 7.72 -14.66 -13.31
CA ASP A 290 7.60 -13.43 -12.52
C ASP A 290 6.72 -13.64 -11.27
N ALA A 291 5.52 -14.22 -11.46
CA ALA A 291 4.60 -14.49 -10.35
C ALA A 291 5.18 -15.52 -9.35
N ALA A 292 5.87 -16.57 -9.83
CA ALA A 292 6.52 -17.57 -8.98
C ALA A 292 7.63 -16.96 -8.12
N LEU A 293 8.42 -16.04 -8.68
CA LEU A 293 9.46 -15.30 -7.95
C LEU A 293 8.86 -14.44 -6.85
N GLY A 294 7.75 -13.74 -7.14
CA GLY A 294 6.99 -13.00 -6.12
C GLY A 294 6.47 -13.89 -5.00
N LEU A 295 5.91 -15.06 -5.35
CA LEU A 295 5.38 -16.00 -4.36
C LEU A 295 6.50 -16.60 -3.49
N HIS A 296 7.63 -16.93 -4.10
CA HIS A 296 8.79 -17.46 -3.38
C HIS A 296 9.31 -16.45 -2.34
N PHE A 297 9.41 -15.18 -2.72
CA PHE A 297 9.77 -14.10 -1.82
C PHE A 297 8.82 -13.97 -0.61
N LEU A 298 7.50 -14.13 -0.83
CA LEU A 298 6.51 -14.13 0.25
C LEU A 298 6.76 -15.29 1.22
N HIS A 299 6.98 -16.50 0.69
CA HIS A 299 7.21 -17.70 1.49
C HIS A 299 8.50 -17.64 2.32
N GLU A 300 9.58 -17.06 1.77
CA GLU A 300 10.81 -16.80 2.52
C GLU A 300 10.61 -15.85 3.72
N ARG A 301 9.58 -15.00 3.65
CA ARG A 301 9.18 -14.07 4.73
C ARG A 301 8.05 -14.62 5.60
N HIS A 302 7.72 -15.90 5.45
CA HIS A 302 6.65 -16.56 6.19
C HIS A 302 5.27 -15.91 5.97
N ILE A 303 5.07 -15.29 4.80
CA ILE A 303 3.79 -14.75 4.36
C ILE A 303 3.10 -15.82 3.51
N VAL A 304 1.87 -16.17 3.88
CA VAL A 304 0.99 -17.05 3.07
C VAL A 304 -0.02 -16.17 2.35
N HIS A 305 -0.10 -16.28 1.03
CA HIS A 305 -1.01 -15.46 0.22
C HIS A 305 -2.47 -15.88 0.44
N SER A 306 -2.74 -17.19 0.46
CA SER A 306 -4.01 -17.86 0.74
C SER A 306 -5.16 -17.73 -0.27
N ASP A 307 -5.12 -16.78 -1.22
CA ASP A 307 -6.16 -16.61 -2.26
C ASP A 307 -5.58 -16.34 -3.65
N LEU A 308 -4.46 -17.00 -3.96
CA LEU A 308 -3.77 -16.83 -5.24
C LEU A 308 -4.60 -17.40 -6.41
N LYS A 309 -4.83 -16.56 -7.42
CA LYS A 309 -5.50 -16.83 -8.72
C LYS A 309 -4.98 -15.83 -9.76
N CYS A 310 -5.14 -16.06 -11.07
CA CYS A 310 -4.57 -15.12 -12.07
C CYS A 310 -5.15 -13.70 -11.98
N ASN A 311 -6.36 -13.55 -11.42
CA ASN A 311 -6.95 -12.23 -11.13
C ASN A 311 -6.14 -11.40 -10.12
N GLN A 312 -5.33 -12.06 -9.27
CA GLN A 312 -4.43 -11.42 -8.30
C GLN A 312 -3.00 -11.30 -8.82
N ILE A 313 -2.82 -11.47 -10.13
CA ILE A 313 -1.57 -11.22 -10.82
C ILE A 313 -1.81 -10.07 -11.79
N LEU A 314 -1.14 -8.94 -11.55
CA LEU A 314 -1.22 -7.76 -12.39
C LEU A 314 0.06 -7.60 -13.21
N VAL A 315 -0.02 -6.87 -14.33
CA VAL A 315 1.12 -6.60 -15.19
C VAL A 315 1.46 -5.11 -15.14
N SER A 316 2.68 -4.79 -14.75
CA SER A 316 3.20 -3.42 -14.71
C SER A 316 3.29 -2.81 -16.11
N LYS A 317 3.51 -1.49 -16.17
CA LYS A 317 3.77 -0.77 -17.43
C LYS A 317 4.95 -1.35 -18.23
N ASP A 318 5.94 -1.91 -17.53
CA ASP A 318 7.17 -2.48 -18.11
C ASP A 318 7.00 -3.96 -18.47
N GLY A 319 5.78 -4.49 -18.37
CA GLY A 319 5.45 -5.86 -18.73
C GLY A 319 5.80 -6.90 -17.66
N VAL A 320 6.25 -6.51 -16.46
CA VAL A 320 6.56 -7.43 -15.34
C VAL A 320 5.27 -7.85 -14.63
N ALA A 321 5.07 -9.16 -14.41
CA ALA A 321 3.95 -9.64 -13.61
C ALA A 321 4.23 -9.54 -12.10
N MET A 322 3.20 -9.16 -11.34
CA MET A 322 3.29 -8.80 -9.94
C MET A 322 2.09 -9.35 -9.16
N LEU A 323 2.32 -9.88 -7.96
CA LEU A 323 1.26 -10.31 -7.05
C LEU A 323 0.59 -9.12 -6.34
N THR A 324 -0.70 -9.24 -6.04
CA THR A 324 -1.52 -8.25 -5.34
C THR A 324 -2.61 -8.92 -4.47
N ASP A 325 -3.38 -8.12 -3.75
CA ASP A 325 -4.55 -8.52 -2.94
C ASP A 325 -4.19 -9.49 -1.80
N PHE A 326 -3.78 -8.90 -0.67
CA PHE A 326 -3.36 -9.62 0.53
C PHE A 326 -4.45 -9.65 1.61
N GLY A 327 -5.72 -9.39 1.28
CA GLY A 327 -6.80 -9.28 2.25
C GLY A 327 -7.11 -10.57 3.03
N LEU A 328 -6.74 -11.72 2.46
CA LEU A 328 -6.80 -13.02 3.13
C LEU A 328 -5.44 -13.51 3.62
N SER A 329 -4.35 -12.80 3.31
CA SER A 329 -2.99 -13.20 3.68
C SER A 329 -2.72 -13.03 5.17
N PHE A 330 -1.77 -13.81 5.67
CA PHE A 330 -1.34 -13.78 7.07
C PHE A 330 0.11 -14.24 7.22
N LEU A 331 0.69 -13.93 8.39
CA LEU A 331 1.98 -14.49 8.81
C LEU A 331 1.74 -15.84 9.50
N THR A 332 2.56 -16.84 9.19
CA THR A 332 2.44 -18.19 9.79
C THR A 332 2.56 -18.19 11.32
N THR A 333 3.06 -17.11 11.92
CA THR A 333 3.25 -16.93 13.36
C THR A 333 2.04 -16.37 14.11
N GLU A 334 0.97 -15.93 13.43
CA GLU A 334 -0.11 -15.12 14.03
C GLU A 334 -1.49 -15.81 14.17
N GLN A 335 -1.60 -17.15 14.02
CA GLN A 335 -2.93 -17.78 13.85
C GLN A 335 -3.75 -18.04 15.13
N SER A 336 -5.05 -17.71 15.04
CA SER A 336 -6.16 -18.15 15.89
C SER A 336 -7.14 -19.03 15.08
N GLY A 337 -7.59 -20.16 15.65
CA GLY A 337 -8.10 -21.34 14.92
C GLY A 337 -9.53 -21.35 14.34
N ASP A 338 -10.24 -20.21 14.22
CA ASP A 338 -11.69 -20.20 13.90
C ASP A 338 -12.07 -19.36 12.66
N GLU A 339 -11.22 -19.29 11.63
CA GLU A 339 -11.59 -18.64 10.36
C GLU A 339 -12.12 -19.66 9.34
N GLU A 340 -13.35 -19.42 8.86
CA GLU A 340 -13.99 -20.21 7.81
C GLU A 340 -13.19 -20.12 6.50
N THR A 341 -13.06 -21.23 5.76
CA THR A 341 -12.32 -21.23 4.48
C THR A 341 -13.07 -20.40 3.43
N VAL A 342 -12.62 -19.16 3.22
CA VAL A 342 -13.13 -18.25 2.17
C VAL A 342 -12.21 -18.30 0.93
N GLY A 343 -12.76 -18.02 -0.26
CA GLY A 343 -12.01 -17.86 -1.52
C GLY A 343 -12.45 -18.79 -2.66
N ALA A 344 -11.78 -18.68 -3.81
CA ALA A 344 -12.20 -19.36 -5.04
C ALA A 344 -11.86 -20.86 -5.03
N ILE A 345 -12.88 -21.72 -4.95
CA ILE A 345 -12.76 -23.17 -4.72
C ILE A 345 -11.79 -23.87 -5.69
N ARG A 346 -11.75 -23.46 -6.96
CA ARG A 346 -10.94 -24.11 -8.01
C ARG A 346 -9.44 -23.99 -7.82
N TRP A 347 -8.98 -22.99 -7.07
CA TRP A 347 -7.56 -22.79 -6.76
C TRP A 347 -7.17 -23.33 -5.39
N LYS A 348 -8.11 -23.82 -4.59
CA LYS A 348 -7.83 -24.24 -3.21
C LYS A 348 -7.31 -25.67 -3.16
N ALA A 349 -6.27 -25.86 -2.35
CA ALA A 349 -5.67 -27.15 -2.09
C ALA A 349 -6.66 -28.09 -1.37
N PRO A 350 -6.58 -29.42 -1.61
CA PRO A 350 -7.50 -30.41 -1.06
C PRO A 350 -7.55 -30.38 0.48
N GLU A 351 -6.41 -30.19 1.14
CA GLU A 351 -6.31 -30.12 2.60
C GLU A 351 -7.04 -28.92 3.19
N VAL A 352 -7.20 -27.83 2.43
CA VAL A 352 -7.83 -26.58 2.88
C VAL A 352 -9.36 -26.64 2.77
N ILE A 353 -9.91 -27.48 1.86
CA ILE A 353 -11.36 -27.53 1.56
C ILE A 353 -12.06 -28.81 2.06
N ARG A 354 -11.32 -29.76 2.63
CA ARG A 354 -11.88 -30.97 3.28
C ARG A 354 -12.79 -30.59 4.45
N LYS A 355 -13.92 -31.28 4.58
CA LYS A 355 -14.94 -30.99 5.62
C LYS A 355 -14.66 -31.65 6.97
N ASP A 356 -14.00 -32.81 6.93
CA ASP A 356 -13.71 -33.66 8.07
C ASP A 356 -12.51 -33.15 8.89
N LYS A 357 -11.55 -32.48 8.24
CA LYS A 357 -10.41 -31.85 8.88
C LYS A 357 -9.76 -30.78 7.98
N PRO A 358 -10.34 -29.57 7.85
CA PRO A 358 -9.70 -28.51 7.10
C PRO A 358 -8.38 -28.12 7.77
N VAL A 359 -7.32 -28.04 6.98
CA VAL A 359 -6.02 -27.51 7.39
C VAL A 359 -6.00 -26.03 7.07
N THR A 360 -5.51 -25.20 7.97
CA THR A 360 -5.34 -23.77 7.72
C THR A 360 -4.43 -23.58 6.50
N PRO A 361 -4.70 -22.58 5.62
CA PRO A 361 -3.81 -22.28 4.52
C PRO A 361 -2.35 -22.15 4.98
N ASN A 362 -1.44 -22.53 4.11
CA ASN A 362 -0.01 -22.55 4.36
C ASN A 362 0.76 -22.41 3.04
N ALA A 363 2.09 -22.32 3.11
CA ALA A 363 2.93 -22.18 1.93
C ALA A 363 2.69 -23.29 0.89
N GLN A 364 2.47 -24.54 1.31
CA GLN A 364 2.16 -25.62 0.37
C GLN A 364 0.80 -25.42 -0.30
N SER A 365 -0.21 -24.92 0.41
CA SER A 365 -1.50 -24.64 -0.24
C SER A 365 -1.40 -23.52 -1.28
N ASP A 366 -0.52 -22.53 -1.07
CA ASP A 366 -0.24 -21.51 -2.10
C ASP A 366 0.45 -22.12 -3.32
N VAL A 367 1.37 -23.08 -3.13
CA VAL A 367 2.02 -23.81 -4.24
C VAL A 367 0.97 -24.54 -5.09
N TYR A 368 -0.03 -25.16 -4.46
CA TYR A 368 -1.17 -25.75 -5.18
C TYR A 368 -1.96 -24.70 -5.95
N SER A 369 -2.29 -23.57 -5.30
CA SER A 369 -3.00 -22.45 -5.96
C SER A 369 -2.22 -21.87 -7.13
N PHE A 370 -0.89 -21.81 -7.03
CA PHE A 370 -0.01 -21.41 -8.12
C PHE A 370 -0.05 -22.42 -9.28
N GLY A 371 -0.06 -23.73 -9.01
CA GLY A 371 -0.29 -24.74 -10.05
C GLY A 371 -1.62 -24.56 -10.79
N MET A 372 -2.68 -24.14 -10.08
CA MET A 372 -3.95 -23.78 -10.70
C MET A 372 -3.87 -22.47 -11.51
N CYS A 373 -3.02 -21.52 -11.14
CA CYS A 373 -2.71 -20.34 -11.96
C CYS A 373 -1.96 -20.73 -13.25
N VAL A 374 -1.05 -21.72 -13.18
CA VAL A 374 -0.37 -22.25 -14.37
C VAL A 374 -1.39 -22.85 -15.35
N VAL A 375 -2.33 -23.67 -14.85
CA VAL A 375 -3.44 -24.19 -15.66
C VAL A 375 -4.22 -23.04 -16.30
N GLU A 376 -4.66 -22.08 -15.48
CA GLU A 376 -5.49 -20.97 -15.93
C GLU A 376 -4.81 -20.10 -17.01
N ALA A 377 -3.55 -19.75 -16.81
CA ALA A 377 -2.78 -18.92 -17.74
C ALA A 377 -2.47 -19.66 -19.06
N VAL A 378 -2.10 -20.94 -19.01
CA VAL A 378 -1.78 -21.73 -20.21
C VAL A 378 -3.02 -22.05 -21.02
N THR A 379 -4.15 -22.33 -20.37
CA THR A 379 -5.40 -22.65 -21.10
C THR A 379 -6.24 -21.43 -21.45
N CYS A 380 -5.97 -20.27 -20.82
CA CYS A 380 -6.86 -19.10 -20.84
C CYS A 380 -8.30 -19.45 -20.45
N ASP A 381 -8.47 -20.38 -19.49
CA ASP A 381 -9.77 -20.86 -19.00
C ASP A 381 -9.66 -21.16 -17.50
N VAL A 382 -10.78 -21.10 -16.78
CA VAL A 382 -10.78 -21.41 -15.35
C VAL A 382 -10.37 -22.87 -15.13
N PRO A 383 -9.64 -23.20 -14.04
CA PRO A 383 -9.29 -24.58 -13.75
C PRO A 383 -10.55 -25.45 -13.68
N TRP A 384 -10.47 -26.68 -14.19
CA TRP A 384 -11.61 -27.60 -14.40
C TRP A 384 -12.61 -27.19 -15.50
N GLY A 385 -12.41 -26.04 -16.15
CA GLY A 385 -13.27 -25.50 -17.19
C GLY A 385 -14.58 -24.91 -16.66
N GLN A 386 -15.18 -24.00 -17.43
CA GLN A 386 -16.40 -23.28 -17.04
C GLN A 386 -17.63 -24.19 -16.83
N ARG A 387 -17.65 -25.36 -17.48
CA ARG A 387 -18.82 -26.26 -17.48
C ARG A 387 -18.96 -27.09 -16.21
N VAL A 388 -17.91 -27.22 -15.41
CA VAL A 388 -17.92 -28.04 -14.19
C VAL A 388 -18.26 -27.15 -13.01
N PRO A 389 -19.39 -27.33 -12.28
CA PRO A 389 -19.73 -26.47 -11.15
C PRO A 389 -18.76 -26.63 -9.96
N ASP A 390 -18.57 -25.58 -9.17
CA ASP A 390 -17.65 -25.56 -8.02
C ASP A 390 -17.89 -26.69 -6.99
N PRO A 391 -19.14 -27.08 -6.64
CA PRO A 391 -19.37 -28.24 -5.78
C PRO A 391 -18.83 -29.57 -6.36
N VAL A 392 -18.86 -29.71 -7.69
CA VAL A 392 -18.34 -30.89 -8.39
C VAL A 392 -16.82 -30.88 -8.41
N VAL A 393 -16.21 -29.70 -8.61
CA VAL A 393 -14.76 -29.51 -8.46
C VAL A 393 -14.32 -29.91 -7.05
N LYS A 394 -14.97 -29.36 -6.02
CA LYS A 394 -14.71 -29.72 -4.61
C LYS A 394 -14.85 -31.23 -4.38
N PHE A 395 -15.90 -31.85 -4.92
CA PHE A 395 -16.10 -33.30 -4.82
C PHE A 395 -14.95 -34.11 -5.44
N HIS A 396 -14.47 -33.74 -6.62
CA HIS A 396 -13.34 -34.43 -7.27
C HIS A 396 -12.02 -34.23 -6.52
N VAL A 397 -11.69 -32.99 -6.17
CA VAL A 397 -10.43 -32.64 -5.50
C VAL A 397 -10.34 -33.32 -4.13
N THR A 398 -11.42 -33.32 -3.34
CA THR A 398 -11.44 -33.99 -2.02
C THR A 398 -11.31 -35.52 -2.12
N ARG A 399 -11.62 -36.12 -3.27
CA ARG A 399 -11.47 -37.56 -3.55
C ARG A 399 -10.19 -37.91 -4.30
N GLN A 400 -9.22 -37.00 -4.32
CA GLN A 400 -7.94 -37.19 -5.00
C GLN A 400 -8.07 -37.52 -6.49
N LYS A 401 -9.15 -37.02 -7.12
CA LYS A 401 -9.31 -37.07 -8.57
C LYS A 401 -8.85 -35.73 -9.13
N PHE A 402 -7.91 -35.76 -10.07
CA PHE A 402 -7.43 -34.58 -10.77
C PHE A 402 -8.08 -34.45 -12.16
N MET A 403 -7.97 -33.27 -12.77
CA MET A 403 -8.47 -33.02 -14.12
C MET A 403 -7.55 -33.68 -15.17
N PRO A 404 -8.08 -34.09 -16.34
CA PRO A 404 -7.23 -34.56 -17.44
C PRO A 404 -6.39 -33.42 -18.01
N ARG A 405 -5.24 -33.77 -18.62
CA ARG A 405 -4.35 -32.82 -19.30
C ARG A 405 -5.09 -32.02 -20.37
N PRO A 406 -5.18 -30.68 -20.26
CA PRO A 406 -5.69 -29.83 -21.32
C PRO A 406 -4.79 -29.89 -22.56
N LYS A 407 -5.39 -29.76 -23.75
CA LYS A 407 -4.67 -29.75 -25.04
C LYS A 407 -3.65 -28.62 -25.16
N ALA A 408 -3.82 -27.54 -24.39
CA ALA A 408 -2.92 -26.42 -24.39
C ALA A 408 -1.51 -26.78 -23.87
N PHE A 409 -1.37 -27.82 -23.05
CA PHE A 409 -0.06 -28.30 -22.59
C PHE A 409 0.57 -29.19 -23.66
N GLU A 410 1.70 -28.78 -24.25
CA GLU A 410 2.28 -29.42 -25.45
C GLU A 410 3.26 -30.55 -25.10
N SER A 411 3.95 -30.47 -23.97
CA SER A 411 4.90 -31.50 -23.53
C SER A 411 4.49 -32.17 -22.21
N ASP A 412 4.95 -33.41 -22.02
CA ASP A 412 4.75 -34.15 -20.77
C ASP A 412 5.37 -33.39 -19.59
N ALA A 413 6.55 -32.79 -19.78
CA ALA A 413 7.21 -31.99 -18.75
C ALA A 413 6.35 -30.83 -18.24
N GLN A 414 5.63 -30.13 -19.12
CA GLN A 414 4.75 -29.02 -18.70
C GLN A 414 3.56 -29.52 -17.87
N TRP A 415 3.03 -30.72 -18.16
CA TRP A 415 1.94 -31.30 -17.39
C TRP A 415 2.41 -31.91 -16.08
N GLU A 416 3.58 -32.56 -16.06
CA GLU A 416 4.22 -33.07 -14.84
C GLU A 416 4.55 -31.94 -13.85
N LEU A 417 4.89 -30.73 -14.34
CA LEU A 417 4.99 -29.54 -13.49
C LEU A 417 3.67 -29.28 -12.74
N VAL A 418 2.54 -29.28 -13.45
CA VAL A 418 1.20 -29.06 -12.84
C VAL A 418 0.88 -30.17 -11.85
N LEU A 419 1.13 -31.43 -12.21
CA LEU A 419 0.90 -32.57 -11.31
C LEU A 419 1.74 -32.48 -10.04
N GLY A 420 3.02 -32.08 -10.16
CA GLY A 420 3.91 -31.87 -9.04
C GLY A 420 3.50 -30.70 -8.13
N LEU A 421 3.12 -29.56 -8.72
CA LEU A 421 2.60 -28.40 -7.98
C LEU A 421 1.27 -28.70 -7.29
N CYS A 422 0.43 -29.55 -7.90
CA CYS A 422 -0.91 -29.87 -7.41
C CYS A 422 -1.02 -31.26 -6.77
N ALA A 423 0.09 -31.83 -6.27
CA ALA A 423 0.07 -33.08 -5.53
C ALA A 423 -0.92 -33.01 -4.35
N PHE A 424 -1.71 -34.08 -4.17
CA PHE A 424 -2.77 -34.11 -3.15
C PHE A 424 -2.22 -34.16 -1.73
N ASP A 425 -1.06 -34.78 -1.53
CA ASP A 425 -0.32 -34.73 -0.28
C ASP A 425 0.60 -33.50 -0.28
N PRO A 426 0.45 -32.56 0.67
CA PRO A 426 1.33 -31.40 0.78
C PRO A 426 2.82 -31.73 0.93
N SER A 427 3.16 -32.91 1.47
CA SER A 427 4.54 -33.36 1.64
C SER A 427 5.18 -33.89 0.35
N GLU A 428 4.37 -34.33 -0.60
CA GLU A 428 4.81 -34.78 -1.94
C GLU A 428 4.82 -33.63 -2.96
N ARG A 429 4.28 -32.47 -2.58
CA ARG A 429 4.15 -31.31 -3.45
C ARG A 429 5.51 -30.71 -3.80
N MET A 430 5.69 -30.39 -5.08
CA MET A 430 6.93 -29.85 -5.61
C MET A 430 7.34 -28.57 -4.86
N LYS A 431 8.63 -28.46 -4.52
CA LYS A 431 9.18 -27.22 -3.97
C LYS A 431 9.07 -26.10 -4.99
N LEU A 432 8.61 -24.92 -4.55
CA LEU A 432 8.46 -23.75 -5.42
C LEU A 432 9.77 -23.35 -6.13
N SER A 433 10.93 -23.54 -5.49
CA SER A 433 12.25 -23.31 -6.12
C SER A 433 12.46 -24.18 -7.37
N ASN A 434 12.09 -25.47 -7.30
CA ASN A 434 12.23 -26.38 -8.43
C ASN A 434 11.24 -26.03 -9.55
N ALA A 435 10.04 -25.58 -9.18
CA ALA A 435 9.06 -25.09 -10.15
C ALA A 435 9.56 -23.84 -10.87
N ILE A 436 10.23 -22.91 -10.17
CA ILE A 436 10.83 -21.71 -10.77
C ILE A 436 11.87 -22.10 -11.83
N ASP A 437 12.73 -23.08 -11.54
CA ASP A 437 13.74 -23.54 -12.50
C ASP A 437 13.08 -24.16 -13.74
N LEU A 438 12.09 -25.04 -13.56
CA LEU A 438 11.35 -25.64 -14.69
C LEU A 438 10.60 -24.61 -15.53
N ILE A 439 9.95 -23.63 -14.91
CA ILE A 439 9.21 -22.57 -15.62
C ILE A 439 10.18 -21.69 -16.40
N ARG A 440 11.37 -21.42 -15.86
CA ARG A 440 12.42 -20.69 -16.57
C ARG A 440 12.87 -21.46 -17.81
N ASP A 441 13.12 -22.75 -17.68
CA ASP A 441 13.51 -23.61 -18.81
C ASP A 441 12.43 -23.62 -19.90
N PHE A 442 11.14 -23.73 -19.53
CA PHE A 442 10.04 -23.64 -20.49
C PHE A 442 9.97 -22.28 -21.20
N ALA A 443 10.18 -21.19 -20.47
CA ALA A 443 10.20 -19.85 -21.05
C ALA A 443 11.36 -19.66 -22.03
N GLU A 444 12.54 -20.19 -21.72
CA GLU A 444 13.73 -20.10 -22.57
C GLU A 444 13.61 -20.97 -23.83
N GLU A 445 13.13 -22.21 -23.68
CA GLU A 445 12.93 -23.14 -24.78
C GLU A 445 11.88 -22.64 -25.78
N GLU A 446 10.68 -22.25 -25.32
CA GLU A 446 9.64 -21.76 -26.22
C GLU A 446 10.07 -20.47 -26.93
N ARG A 447 10.80 -19.57 -26.23
CA ARG A 447 11.35 -18.36 -26.84
C ARG A 447 12.41 -18.66 -27.89
N PHE A 448 13.21 -19.70 -27.67
CA PHE A 448 14.19 -20.13 -28.65
C PHE A 448 13.51 -20.71 -29.90
N GLN A 449 12.47 -21.54 -29.72
CA GLN A 449 11.68 -22.09 -30.82
C GLN A 449 10.96 -20.99 -31.63
N GLU A 450 10.39 -19.99 -30.97
CA GLU A 450 9.76 -18.83 -31.62
C GLU A 450 10.75 -18.09 -32.52
N LYS A 451 11.97 -17.81 -32.02
CA LYS A 451 13.02 -17.18 -32.82
C LYS A 451 13.47 -18.03 -34.00
N LEU A 452 13.59 -19.35 -33.81
CA LEU A 452 13.93 -20.27 -34.89
C LEU A 452 12.85 -20.27 -35.97
N GLN A 453 11.57 -20.20 -35.60
CA GLN A 453 10.47 -20.14 -36.56
C GLN A 453 10.50 -18.83 -37.35
N MET A 454 10.69 -17.69 -36.67
CA MET A 454 10.81 -16.39 -37.36
C MET A 454 11.95 -16.36 -38.37
N MET A 455 13.12 -16.92 -38.04
CA MET A 455 14.25 -17.00 -38.99
C MET A 455 13.94 -17.90 -40.19
N ARG A 456 13.17 -18.99 -40.01
CA ARG A 456 12.74 -19.86 -41.12
C ARG A 456 11.73 -19.15 -42.02
N ASP A 457 10.78 -18.44 -41.43
CA ASP A 457 9.77 -17.69 -42.19
C ASP A 457 10.42 -16.54 -42.99
N GLU A 458 11.46 -15.89 -42.45
CA GLU A 458 12.26 -14.88 -43.17
C GLU A 458 13.08 -15.47 -44.33
N ASP A 459 13.65 -16.68 -44.16
CA ASP A 459 14.38 -17.38 -45.23
C ASP A 459 13.42 -17.85 -46.36
N ASP A 460 12.20 -18.27 -46.02
CA ASP A 460 11.18 -18.66 -46.99
C ASP A 460 10.65 -17.43 -47.78
N ASP A 461 10.43 -16.28 -47.14
CA ASP A 461 10.06 -15.01 -47.80
C ASP A 461 11.15 -14.48 -48.75
N MET A 462 12.43 -14.73 -48.43
CA MET A 462 13.57 -14.41 -49.31
C MET A 462 13.72 -15.39 -50.49
N SER A 463 13.07 -16.55 -50.43
CA SER A 463 13.05 -17.54 -51.50
C SER A 463 11.91 -17.34 -52.50
N GLU A 464 10.87 -16.57 -52.15
CA GLU A 464 9.74 -16.19 -53.02
C GLU A 464 10.01 -14.99 -53.95
N VAL A 465 11.21 -14.39 -53.92
CA VAL A 465 11.63 -13.43 -54.95
C VAL A 465 12.04 -14.18 -56.23
N GLU A 466 11.02 -14.61 -56.97
CA GLU A 466 11.15 -15.24 -58.28
C GLU A 466 11.90 -14.30 -59.25
N PHE A 467 13.14 -14.66 -59.58
CA PHE A 467 13.90 -14.04 -60.67
C PHE A 467 13.09 -14.19 -61.96
N GLY A 468 12.47 -13.08 -62.41
CA GLY A 468 11.78 -13.02 -63.69
C GLY A 468 12.69 -13.42 -64.85
N LEU A 469 12.55 -14.67 -65.29
CA LEU A 469 13.19 -15.19 -66.50
C LEU A 469 12.61 -14.47 -67.71
N LYS A 470 13.37 -13.51 -68.26
CA LYS A 470 13.15 -13.03 -69.63
C LYS A 470 13.40 -14.19 -70.60
N GLU A 471 12.38 -14.48 -71.39
CA GLU A 471 12.39 -15.43 -72.50
C GLU A 471 13.62 -15.23 -73.40
N THR A 472 14.30 -16.34 -73.74
CA THR A 472 15.21 -16.39 -74.90
C THR A 472 14.64 -17.33 -75.95
N PRO A 473 14.75 -16.98 -77.26
CA PRO A 473 14.05 -17.69 -78.32
C PRO A 473 14.72 -19.02 -78.70
N THR A 474 13.90 -19.88 -79.28
CA THR A 474 14.12 -21.28 -79.66
C THR A 474 15.27 -21.51 -80.65
N LEU A 475 15.97 -22.65 -80.53
CA LEU A 475 16.46 -23.45 -81.67
C LEU A 475 16.96 -24.87 -81.30
N LYS A 476 16.22 -25.87 -81.81
CA LYS A 476 16.49 -27.26 -82.24
C LYS A 476 17.57 -28.15 -81.58
N LYS A 477 17.15 -29.39 -81.24
CA LYS A 477 17.91 -30.59 -80.81
C LYS A 477 18.96 -31.06 -81.84
N PRO A 478 20.04 -31.73 -81.38
CA PRO A 478 20.24 -33.17 -81.67
C PRO A 478 20.78 -33.96 -80.44
N THR A 479 20.12 -35.05 -80.02
CA THR A 479 20.45 -36.50 -80.21
C THR A 479 21.57 -37.12 -79.36
N MET A 480 21.22 -38.32 -78.87
CA MET A 480 21.94 -39.25 -78.01
C MET A 480 23.40 -39.55 -78.40
N GLY A 481 24.21 -39.85 -77.38
CA GLY A 481 25.44 -40.60 -77.54
C GLY A 481 26.18 -40.86 -76.23
N SER A 482 25.94 -42.04 -75.64
CA SER A 482 26.91 -42.97 -74.99
C SER A 482 28.04 -42.36 -74.14
N MET A 483 28.22 -42.68 -72.87
CA MET A 483 28.66 -43.96 -72.27
C MET A 483 29.94 -43.69 -71.47
N ARG A 484 29.94 -44.22 -70.24
CA ARG A 484 31.10 -44.81 -69.52
C ARG A 484 32.24 -43.87 -69.13
N ALA A 485 32.51 -43.68 -67.83
CA ALA A 485 33.16 -44.61 -66.89
C ALA A 485 34.55 -44.05 -66.56
N LEU A 486 34.75 -43.65 -65.29
CA LEU A 486 35.62 -44.35 -64.32
C LEU A 486 37.12 -43.98 -64.39
N THR A 487 37.62 -43.66 -63.19
CA THR A 487 38.98 -43.90 -62.64
C THR A 487 40.13 -43.04 -63.19
N LYS A 488 41.16 -42.63 -62.43
CA LYS A 488 41.74 -43.09 -61.15
C LYS A 488 42.83 -42.11 -60.71
N MET A 489 43.04 -41.97 -59.39
CA MET A 489 44.35 -41.91 -58.67
C MET A 489 45.36 -40.77 -59.01
N LYS A 490 46.21 -40.22 -58.13
CA LYS A 490 46.59 -40.45 -56.71
C LYS A 490 47.61 -39.34 -56.33
N SER A 491 47.72 -39.09 -55.01
CA SER A 491 48.96 -38.70 -54.28
C SER A 491 49.48 -37.27 -54.50
N LEU A 492 50.06 -36.51 -53.55
CA LEU A 492 50.56 -36.62 -52.17
C LEU A 492 50.38 -35.18 -51.60
N GLY A 493 49.99 -34.90 -50.36
CA GLY A 493 50.72 -35.19 -49.12
C GLY A 493 50.74 -33.95 -48.20
N ARG A 494 50.76 -34.20 -46.89
CA ARG A 494 51.17 -33.31 -45.77
C ARG A 494 50.20 -32.21 -45.28
N SER A 495 49.57 -32.53 -44.13
CA SER A 495 49.58 -31.80 -42.84
C SER A 495 49.73 -30.26 -42.84
N ILE A 496 48.76 -29.56 -42.22
CA ILE A 496 48.86 -28.38 -41.32
C ILE A 496 47.42 -28.10 -40.82
N ARG A 497 47.07 -28.45 -39.58
CA ARG A 497 47.11 -27.62 -38.35
C ARG A 497 46.34 -26.29 -38.48
N ALA A 498 45.13 -26.26 -37.94
CA ALA A 498 44.39 -25.06 -37.62
C ALA A 498 45.15 -24.22 -36.56
N ARG A 499 45.46 -22.96 -36.91
CA ARG A 499 45.63 -21.80 -36.02
C ARG A 499 44.41 -20.93 -36.32
N ARG A 500 43.51 -20.56 -35.39
CA ARG A 500 43.67 -19.80 -34.14
C ARG A 500 44.59 -18.58 -34.33
N GLU A 501 43.98 -17.49 -34.75
CA GLU A 501 44.37 -16.16 -34.29
C GLU A 501 43.28 -15.64 -33.36
N VAL A 502 43.78 -15.16 -32.22
CA VAL A 502 43.11 -14.62 -31.06
C VAL A 502 43.74 -13.25 -30.90
N GLU A 503 42.95 -12.19 -30.99
CA GLU A 503 43.12 -10.94 -30.23
C GLU A 503 41.68 -10.55 -29.83
N SER A 504 41.31 -10.69 -28.54
CA SER A 504 41.36 -9.62 -27.53
C SER A 504 40.49 -8.43 -28.01
N TRP A 505 39.52 -7.90 -27.28
CA TRP A 505 39.72 -7.18 -26.02
C TRP A 505 38.62 -7.50 -24.99
N ALA A 506 39.07 -7.90 -23.80
CA ALA A 506 38.40 -7.56 -22.57
C ALA A 506 39.05 -6.27 -22.05
N THR A 507 38.29 -5.17 -21.93
CA THR A 507 38.41 -4.14 -20.88
C THR A 507 37.39 -3.02 -21.12
N ALA A 508 36.84 -2.52 -20.02
CA ALA A 508 36.16 -1.23 -19.85
C ALA A 508 34.65 -1.13 -20.19
N VAL A 509 33.87 -1.57 -19.21
CA VAL A 509 32.71 -0.83 -18.69
C VAL A 509 33.11 0.64 -18.42
N PRO A 510 32.26 1.61 -18.76
CA PRO A 510 31.80 2.53 -17.73
C PRO A 510 30.29 2.73 -17.72
N LEU A 511 29.76 2.60 -16.50
CA LEU A 511 28.52 3.15 -15.96
C LEU A 511 28.20 4.56 -16.50
N MET A 512 26.95 4.75 -16.94
CA MET A 512 26.26 6.04 -16.91
C MET A 512 24.84 5.81 -16.40
N LEU A 513 24.75 5.58 -15.09
CA LEU A 513 23.57 5.94 -14.30
C LEU A 513 23.57 7.47 -14.18
N GLN A 514 22.64 8.14 -14.86
CA GLN A 514 22.21 9.47 -14.43
C GLN A 514 21.13 9.30 -13.36
N PHE A 515 21.58 9.24 -12.11
CA PHE A 515 20.72 9.55 -10.97
C PHE A 515 20.39 11.04 -10.98
N HIS A 516 19.10 11.37 -11.08
CA HIS A 516 18.60 12.66 -10.62
C HIS A 516 18.50 12.58 -9.08
N THR A 517 19.46 13.18 -8.39
CA THR A 517 19.37 13.44 -6.95
C THR A 517 18.48 14.65 -6.71
N MET A 518 17.22 14.44 -6.31
CA MET A 518 16.50 15.45 -5.52
C MET A 518 17.03 15.41 -4.09
N GLN A 519 17.63 16.51 -3.66
CA GLN A 519 18.05 16.75 -2.28
C GLN A 519 16.81 16.80 -1.37
N LEU A 520 16.68 15.85 -0.46
CA LEU A 520 15.99 16.06 0.81
C LEU A 520 17.06 16.18 1.89
N ARG A 521 17.23 17.40 2.41
CA ARG A 521 18.04 17.70 3.59
C ARG A 521 17.27 17.25 4.82
N THR A 522 17.84 16.35 5.61
CA THR A 522 17.63 16.30 7.07
C THR A 522 18.98 16.10 7.77
N PRO A 523 19.22 16.74 8.93
CA PRO A 523 20.52 16.80 9.58
C PRO A 523 20.76 15.59 10.50
N ILE A 524 21.98 15.02 10.42
CA ILE A 524 22.48 13.99 11.34
C ILE A 524 23.13 14.70 12.56
N PRO A 525 22.78 14.34 13.82
CA PRO A 525 23.43 14.89 15.01
C PRO A 525 24.80 14.24 15.25
N ARG A 526 25.72 15.07 15.76
CA ARG A 526 27.12 14.74 16.09
C ARG A 526 27.19 13.71 17.22
N VAL A 527 27.94 12.62 17.00
CA VAL A 527 28.35 11.67 18.04
C VAL A 527 29.56 12.26 18.77
N SER A 528 29.43 12.42 20.08
CA SER A 528 30.50 12.84 20.99
C SER A 528 31.47 11.70 21.30
N SER A 529 32.74 12.09 21.36
CA SER A 529 33.96 11.41 21.80
C SER A 529 33.80 10.27 22.81
N ILE A 530 34.35 9.10 22.45
CA ILE A 530 34.72 8.02 23.37
C ILE A 530 36.00 8.44 24.10
N SER A 531 35.93 8.59 25.43
CA SER A 531 37.08 8.72 26.31
C SER A 531 37.65 7.35 26.63
N VAL A 532 38.92 7.16 26.30
CA VAL A 532 39.78 6.04 26.67
C VAL A 532 40.09 6.14 28.17
N THR A 533 39.82 5.09 28.94
CA THR A 533 40.38 4.92 30.29
C THR A 533 41.17 3.62 30.37
N THR A 534 42.44 3.81 30.71
CA THR A 534 43.51 2.82 30.78
C THR A 534 43.35 1.89 31.98
N VAL A 535 43.80 0.66 31.74
CA VAL A 535 44.07 -0.45 32.65
C VAL A 535 44.79 -0.05 33.95
N GLY A 536 44.28 -0.54 35.09
CA GLY A 536 44.97 -0.61 36.38
C GLY A 536 44.80 -2.00 37.00
N ARG A 537 45.93 -2.65 37.28
CA ARG A 537 46.13 -4.04 37.73
C ARG A 537 46.00 -4.19 39.27
N TRP A 538 45.61 -5.41 39.70
CA TRP A 538 45.99 -6.16 40.93
C TRP A 538 45.25 -5.74 42.23
N SER A 539 44.87 -6.60 43.19
CA SER A 539 45.15 -8.02 43.51
C SER A 539 44.23 -8.49 44.67
N SER A 540 44.09 -9.83 44.79
CA SER A 540 44.00 -10.65 46.04
C SER A 540 42.79 -10.62 46.99
N GLY A 541 42.33 -11.82 47.36
CA GLY A 541 41.68 -12.17 48.65
C GLY A 541 40.30 -12.81 48.49
N LEU A 542 40.17 -14.13 48.33
CA LEU A 542 39.92 -15.12 49.40
C LEU A 542 38.76 -14.76 50.34
N SER A 543 37.58 -15.35 50.08
CA SER A 543 36.86 -16.30 50.96
C SER A 543 35.50 -16.62 50.37
#